data_AF-A0A3D4UL15-F1
#
_entry.id   AF-A0A3D4UL15-F1
#
_cell.length_a   1.000
_cell.length_b   1.000
_cell.length_c   1.000
_cell.angle_alpha   90.00
_cell.angle_beta   90.00
_cell.angle_gamma   90.00
#
_symmetry.space_group_name_H-M   'P 1'
#
loop_
_entity.id
_entity.type
_entity.pdbx_description
1 polymer ?
#
loop_
_entity_poly.entity_id
_entity_poly.type
_entity_poly.pdbx_seq_one_letter_code
_entity_poly.pdbx_strand_id
1 'polypeptide(L)'
;MDSAMRKHAADSTEQEQPPRYMFARVSVFLIMLMWVISGFFKIKDMSTFVDIVETHEVLPEKYENLLWWVGPGELVMGLLLVFVMGSELRKPFGKLVLLVSMAGILGFTYYISLVDPVVLQESGCGCLSDYRIASGIENGERFIDYAKNTILLILHVVALLGPAMVDSRRKHGG
;
A
#
# COMPACT_ATOMS: atom_id res chain seq x y z
N MET A 1 42.46 31.95 -20.86
CA MET A 1 41.25 32.18 -20.04
C MET A 1 39.97 31.59 -20.65
N ASP A 2 40.01 30.93 -21.83
CA ASP A 2 38.80 30.37 -22.48
C ASP A 2 38.37 28.95 -22.05
N SER A 3 39.18 28.25 -21.26
CA SER A 3 38.89 26.87 -20.85
C SER A 3 37.92 26.79 -19.66
N ALA A 4 37.95 27.77 -18.75
CA ALA A 4 37.05 27.80 -17.59
C ALA A 4 35.61 28.17 -17.98
N MET A 5 35.44 29.01 -19.01
CA MET A 5 34.12 29.46 -19.47
C MET A 5 33.37 28.36 -20.24
N ARG A 6 34.07 27.42 -20.90
CA ARG A 6 33.44 26.25 -21.54
C ARG A 6 32.98 25.18 -20.54
N LYS A 7 33.56 25.10 -19.35
CA LYS A 7 33.12 24.14 -18.32
C LYS A 7 31.77 24.53 -17.70
N HIS A 8 31.50 25.82 -17.51
CA HIS A 8 30.21 26.27 -16.96
C HIS A 8 29.03 26.18 -17.94
N ALA A 9 29.29 26.13 -19.25
CA ALA A 9 28.23 25.94 -20.25
C ALA A 9 27.81 24.47 -20.44
N ALA A 10 28.62 23.51 -19.98
CA ALA A 10 28.29 22.09 -20.02
C ALA A 10 27.53 21.60 -18.77
N ASP A 11 27.48 22.43 -17.71
CA ASP A 11 26.86 22.11 -16.42
C ASP A 11 25.39 22.58 -16.33
N SER A 12 24.94 23.43 -17.26
CA SER A 12 23.58 24.02 -17.24
C SER A 12 22.56 23.26 -18.08
N THR A 13 22.92 22.06 -18.56
CA THR A 13 21.99 21.15 -19.25
C THR A 13 21.81 19.86 -18.46
N GLU A 14 21.63 19.96 -17.14
CA GLU A 14 20.76 19.01 -16.44
C GLU A 14 19.33 19.22 -16.98
N GLN A 15 19.10 18.69 -18.18
CA GLN A 15 17.75 18.41 -18.66
C GLN A 15 17.06 17.65 -17.54
N GLU A 16 16.04 18.27 -16.93
CA GLU A 16 15.03 17.61 -16.12
C GLU A 16 14.46 16.46 -16.95
N GLN A 17 15.14 15.32 -16.92
CA GLN A 17 14.65 14.15 -17.60
C GLN A 17 13.32 13.79 -16.93
N PRO A 18 12.26 13.58 -17.72
CA PRO A 18 10.96 13.28 -17.16
C PRO A 18 11.11 12.11 -16.18
N PRO A 19 10.37 12.12 -15.06
CA PRO A 19 10.51 11.13 -14.00
C PRO A 19 10.47 9.72 -14.59
N ARG A 20 11.63 9.06 -14.59
CA ARG A 20 11.92 7.83 -15.36
C ARG A 20 11.00 6.63 -15.02
N TYR A 21 10.16 6.74 -13.98
CA TYR A 21 9.35 5.65 -13.43
C TYR A 21 7.95 6.11 -13.00
N MET A 22 7.24 6.88 -13.84
CA MET A 22 5.92 7.44 -13.50
C MET A 22 4.91 6.38 -13.02
N PHE A 23 4.77 5.26 -13.72
CA PHE A 23 3.83 4.20 -13.31
C PHE A 23 4.16 3.58 -11.95
N ALA A 24 5.44 3.34 -11.67
CA ALA A 24 5.86 2.82 -10.37
C ALA A 24 5.59 3.84 -9.25
N ARG A 25 5.86 5.13 -9.51
CA ARG A 25 5.58 6.21 -8.54
C ARG A 25 4.09 6.38 -8.25
N VAL A 26 3.25 6.36 -9.29
CA VAL A 26 1.79 6.38 -9.13
C VAL A 26 1.32 5.16 -8.34
N SER A 27 1.88 3.98 -8.61
CA SER A 27 1.55 2.77 -7.85
C SER A 27 1.90 2.91 -6.38
N VAL A 28 3.12 3.38 -6.04
CA VAL A 28 3.52 3.65 -4.66
C VAL A 28 2.63 4.70 -3.99
N PHE A 29 2.27 5.77 -4.71
CA PHE A 29 1.35 6.78 -4.21
C PHE A 29 -0.03 6.21 -3.84
N LEU A 30 -0.60 5.36 -4.70
CA LEU A 30 -1.89 4.73 -4.43
C LEU A 30 -1.83 3.76 -3.24
N ILE A 31 -0.76 2.97 -3.14
CA ILE A 31 -0.53 2.07 -1.99
C ILE A 31 -0.40 2.89 -0.70
N MET A 32 0.42 3.95 -0.73
CA MET A 32 0.62 4.87 0.39
C MET A 32 -0.71 5.48 0.85
N LEU A 33 -1.51 6.00 -0.09
CA LEU A 33 -2.81 6.60 0.20
C LEU A 33 -3.74 5.59 0.89
N MET A 34 -3.75 4.34 0.43
CA MET A 34 -4.55 3.28 1.05
C MET A 34 -4.14 3.02 2.50
N TRP A 35 -2.85 2.86 2.79
CA TRP A 35 -2.37 2.67 4.17
C TRP A 35 -2.69 3.87 5.07
N VAL A 36 -2.51 5.09 4.57
CA VAL A 36 -2.81 6.31 5.33
C VAL A 36 -4.30 6.42 5.64
N ILE A 37 -5.16 6.22 4.64
CA ILE A 37 -6.61 6.28 4.81
C ILE A 37 -7.05 5.19 5.79
N SER A 38 -6.61 3.95 5.58
CA SER A 38 -6.94 2.81 6.43
C SER A 38 -6.54 3.06 7.89
N GLY A 39 -5.28 3.45 8.11
CA GLY A 39 -4.77 3.70 9.46
C GLY A 39 -5.47 4.88 10.14
N PHE A 40 -5.77 5.94 9.39
CA PHE A 40 -6.49 7.11 9.92
C PHE A 40 -7.90 6.75 10.38
N PHE A 41 -8.66 6.00 9.58
CA PHE A 41 -10.01 5.60 9.96
C PHE A 41 -10.03 4.68 11.18
N LYS A 42 -9.08 3.73 11.29
CA LYS A 42 -8.96 2.87 12.47
C LYS A 42 -8.59 3.64 13.74
N ILE A 43 -7.72 4.64 13.65
CA ILE A 43 -7.36 5.47 14.82
C ILE A 43 -8.49 6.40 15.22
N LYS A 44 -9.19 7.00 14.23
CA LYS A 44 -10.29 7.92 14.47
C LYS A 44 -11.43 7.26 15.24
N ASP A 45 -11.68 5.97 14.97
CA ASP A 45 -12.78 5.22 15.57
C ASP A 45 -12.29 3.88 16.16
N MET A 46 -11.28 3.98 17.03
CA MET A 46 -10.62 2.81 17.61
C MET A 46 -11.56 1.97 18.48
N SER A 47 -12.48 2.60 19.21
CA SER A 47 -13.47 1.87 20.02
C SER A 47 -14.35 0.99 19.14
N THR A 48 -14.91 1.54 18.06
CA THR A 48 -15.76 0.77 17.15
C THR A 48 -14.96 -0.33 16.45
N PHE A 49 -13.70 -0.07 16.09
CA PHE A 49 -12.82 -1.08 15.52
C PHE A 49 -12.56 -2.26 16.49
N VAL A 50 -12.25 -1.96 17.76
CA VAL A 50 -12.02 -2.99 18.79
C VAL A 50 -13.31 -3.75 19.07
N ASP A 51 -14.42 -3.06 19.27
CA ASP A 51 -15.73 -3.67 19.54
C ASP A 51 -16.13 -4.62 18.40
N ILE A 52 -15.91 -4.24 17.14
CA ILE A 52 -16.17 -5.10 15.98
C ILE A 52 -15.29 -6.35 16.03
N VAL A 53 -13.99 -6.21 16.28
CA VAL A 53 -13.08 -7.36 16.28
C VAL A 53 -13.39 -8.32 17.44
N GLU A 54 -13.67 -7.79 18.63
CA GLU A 54 -14.01 -8.58 19.82
C GLU A 54 -15.36 -9.28 19.66
N THR A 55 -16.40 -8.56 19.20
CA THR A 55 -17.75 -9.11 19.02
C THR A 55 -17.78 -10.29 18.05
N HIS A 56 -16.87 -10.29 17.07
CA HIS A 56 -16.82 -11.32 16.05
C HIS A 56 -15.71 -12.36 16.27
N GLU A 57 -15.07 -12.38 17.45
CA GLU A 57 -14.00 -13.31 17.84
C GLU A 57 -12.90 -13.44 16.77
N VAL A 58 -12.62 -12.33 16.10
CA VAL A 58 -11.74 -12.26 14.93
C VAL A 58 -10.29 -12.61 15.27
N LEU A 59 -9.89 -12.33 16.52
CA LEU A 59 -8.56 -12.62 17.04
C LEU A 59 -8.67 -13.42 18.34
N PRO A 60 -7.78 -14.40 18.55
CA PRO A 60 -7.61 -15.03 19.86
C PRO A 60 -7.32 -13.98 20.94
N GLU A 61 -7.92 -14.11 22.13
CA GLU A 61 -7.78 -13.18 23.28
C GLU A 61 -6.31 -12.80 23.56
N LYS A 62 -5.38 -13.75 23.39
CA LYS A 62 -3.93 -13.52 23.55
C LYS A 62 -3.33 -12.44 22.64
N TYR A 63 -4.05 -11.96 21.63
CA TYR A 63 -3.61 -10.94 20.68
C TYR A 63 -4.44 -9.64 20.71
N GLU A 64 -5.35 -9.46 21.67
CA GLU A 64 -6.17 -8.24 21.80
C GLU A 64 -5.32 -6.96 21.83
N ASN A 65 -4.19 -6.99 22.54
CA ASN A 65 -3.26 -5.86 22.60
C ASN A 65 -2.68 -5.47 21.23
N LEU A 66 -2.68 -6.38 20.24
CA LEU A 66 -2.19 -6.10 18.89
C LEU A 66 -3.13 -5.17 18.11
N LEU A 67 -4.44 -5.17 18.44
CA LEU A 67 -5.46 -4.35 17.77
C LEU A 67 -5.14 -2.86 17.84
N TRP A 68 -4.71 -2.41 19.02
CA TRP A 68 -4.30 -1.05 19.28
C TRP A 68 -3.13 -0.59 18.41
N TRP A 69 -2.34 -1.54 17.89
CA TRP A 69 -1.19 -1.28 17.03
C TRP A 69 -1.50 -1.37 15.54
N VAL A 70 -2.66 -1.90 15.13
CA VAL A 70 -3.01 -2.04 13.71
C VAL A 70 -3.07 -0.68 13.03
N GLY A 71 -3.92 0.23 13.51
CA GLY A 71 -4.05 1.59 12.96
C GLY A 71 -2.73 2.37 12.91
N PRO A 72 -1.99 2.48 14.03
CA PRO A 72 -0.66 3.09 14.04
C PRO A 72 0.34 2.42 13.08
N GLY A 73 0.35 1.09 13.02
CA GLY A 73 1.22 0.33 12.11
C GLY A 73 0.93 0.62 10.65
N GLU A 74 -0.35 0.73 10.29
CA GLU A 74 -0.79 1.13 8.94
C GLU A 74 -0.32 2.55 8.59
N LEU A 75 -0.46 3.52 9.51
CA LEU A 75 0.04 4.87 9.30
C LEU A 75 1.57 4.91 9.15
N VAL A 76 2.31 4.17 9.99
CA VAL A 76 3.76 4.06 9.88
C VAL A 76 4.14 3.49 8.51
N MET A 77 3.44 2.47 8.02
CA MET A 77 3.66 1.92 6.68
C MET A 77 3.42 2.97 5.60
N GLY A 78 2.31 3.72 5.69
CA GLY A 78 2.01 4.84 4.81
C GLY A 78 3.12 5.90 4.81
N LEU A 79 3.61 6.31 5.97
CA LEU A 79 4.71 7.27 6.10
C LEU A 79 6.01 6.74 5.50
N LEU A 80 6.36 5.47 5.73
CA LEU A 80 7.54 4.85 5.14
C LEU A 80 7.48 4.88 3.60
N LEU A 81 6.30 4.69 3.01
CA LEU A 81 6.08 4.77 1.56
C LEU A 81 6.25 6.19 0.99
N VAL A 82 6.07 7.25 1.78
CA VAL A 82 6.41 8.63 1.38
C VAL A 82 7.90 8.73 1.04
N PHE A 83 8.77 8.13 1.87
CA PHE A 83 10.21 8.11 1.61
C PHE A 83 10.55 7.30 0.35
N VAL A 84 9.79 6.23 0.07
CA VAL A 84 9.97 5.41 -1.14
C VAL A 84 9.69 6.23 -2.41
N MET A 85 8.70 7.12 -2.42
CA MET A 85 8.40 7.99 -3.57
C MET A 85 9.53 8.98 -3.89
N GLY A 86 10.18 9.55 -2.88
CA GLY A 86 11.10 10.68 -3.04
C GLY A 86 12.36 10.36 -3.86
N SER A 87 12.92 9.15 -3.73
CA SER A 87 14.11 8.72 -4.49
C SER A 87 14.57 7.28 -4.20
N GLU A 88 13.92 6.60 -3.24
CA GLU A 88 14.42 5.35 -2.65
C GLU A 88 13.89 4.08 -3.32
N LEU A 89 13.05 4.18 -4.35
CA LEU A 89 12.44 3.03 -5.03
C LEU A 89 13.46 1.98 -5.55
N ARG A 90 14.69 2.41 -5.87
CA ARG A 90 15.78 1.53 -6.31
C ARG A 90 16.66 1.01 -5.16
N LYS A 91 16.60 1.67 -3.99
CA LYS A 91 17.40 1.32 -2.82
C LYS A 91 16.81 0.07 -2.14
N PRO A 92 17.64 -0.71 -1.43
CA PRO A 92 17.18 -1.89 -0.71
C PRO A 92 16.09 -1.56 0.32
N PHE A 93 16.17 -0.38 0.94
CA PHE A 93 15.15 0.11 1.87
C PHE A 93 13.77 0.23 1.23
N GLY A 94 13.64 0.90 0.08
CA GLY A 94 12.35 1.05 -0.59
C GLY A 94 11.76 -0.29 -1.04
N LYS A 95 12.60 -1.23 -1.48
CA LYS A 95 12.17 -2.60 -1.78
C LYS A 95 11.69 -3.33 -0.55
N LEU A 96 12.40 -3.21 0.57
CA LEU A 96 12.01 -3.84 1.84
C LEU A 96 10.66 -3.30 2.32
N VAL A 97 10.46 -1.99 2.32
CA VAL A 97 9.18 -1.37 2.71
C VAL A 97 8.04 -1.87 1.83
N LEU A 98 8.23 -1.92 0.50
CA LEU A 98 7.23 -2.47 -0.41
C LEU A 98 6.95 -3.96 -0.16
N LEU A 99 7.97 -4.77 0.14
CA LEU A 99 7.80 -6.19 0.45
C LEU A 99 7.05 -6.40 1.77
N VAL A 100 7.37 -5.63 2.81
CA VAL A 100 6.65 -5.70 4.09
C VAL A 100 5.20 -5.26 3.93
N SER A 101 4.96 -4.18 3.17
CA SER A 101 3.61 -3.74 2.79
C SER A 101 2.84 -4.83 2.04
N MET A 102 3.48 -5.46 1.04
CA MET A 102 2.87 -6.57 0.29
C MET A 102 2.54 -7.76 1.19
N ALA A 103 3.44 -8.12 2.11
CA ALA A 103 3.22 -9.17 3.09
C ALA A 103 2.05 -8.85 4.03
N GLY A 104 1.88 -7.59 4.42
CA GLY A 104 0.71 -7.13 5.17
C GLY A 104 -0.61 -7.35 4.42
N ILE A 105 -0.67 -7.00 3.13
CA ILE A 105 -1.86 -7.23 2.30
C ILE A 105 -2.13 -8.72 2.09
N LEU A 106 -1.09 -9.54 1.89
CA LEU A 106 -1.25 -10.99 1.80
C LEU A 106 -1.76 -11.59 3.11
N GLY A 107 -1.22 -11.14 4.25
CA GLY A 107 -1.68 -11.53 5.57
C GLY A 107 -3.14 -11.17 5.79
N PHE A 108 -3.54 -9.95 5.41
CA PHE A 108 -4.93 -9.50 5.48
C PHE A 108 -5.86 -10.30 4.55
N THR A 109 -5.40 -10.61 3.34
CA THR A 109 -6.15 -11.43 2.37
C THR A 109 -6.36 -12.85 2.89
N TYR A 110 -5.30 -13.45 3.44
CA TYR A 110 -5.37 -14.76 4.06
C TYR A 110 -6.32 -14.73 5.26
N TYR A 111 -6.23 -13.70 6.10
CA TYR A 111 -7.12 -13.52 7.23
C TYR A 111 -8.60 -13.42 6.79
N ILE A 112 -8.95 -12.58 5.80
CA ILE A 112 -10.33 -12.49 5.25
C ILE A 112 -10.82 -13.85 4.74
N SER A 113 -9.94 -14.68 4.20
CA SER A 113 -10.31 -16.02 3.72
C SER A 113 -10.72 -16.99 4.84
N LEU A 114 -10.29 -16.75 6.07
CA LEU A 114 -10.59 -17.58 7.24
C LEU A 114 -11.83 -17.11 8.00
N VAL A 115 -12.17 -15.82 7.92
CA VAL A 115 -13.32 -15.24 8.61
C VAL A 115 -14.62 -15.77 7.99
N ASP A 116 -15.64 -15.99 8.81
CA ASP A 116 -16.96 -16.41 8.33
C ASP A 116 -17.62 -15.31 7.46
N PRO A 117 -18.27 -15.63 6.32
CA PRO A 117 -18.99 -14.64 5.52
C PRO A 117 -20.02 -13.82 6.30
N VAL A 118 -20.69 -14.42 7.29
CA VAL A 118 -21.70 -13.75 8.13
C VAL A 118 -21.06 -12.63 8.94
N VAL A 119 -19.90 -12.91 9.54
CA VAL A 119 -19.11 -11.91 10.27
C VAL A 119 -18.75 -10.74 9.37
N LEU A 120 -18.21 -11.01 8.17
CA LEU A 120 -17.81 -9.96 7.21
C LEU A 120 -18.99 -9.07 6.78
N GLN A 121 -20.20 -9.62 6.68
CA GLN A 121 -21.40 -8.86 6.35
C GLN A 121 -21.92 -8.00 7.50
N GLU A 122 -21.86 -8.51 8.73
CA GLU A 122 -22.37 -7.80 9.91
C GLU A 122 -21.44 -6.68 10.35
N SER A 123 -20.13 -6.92 10.33
CA SER A 123 -19.13 -5.96 10.76
C SER A 123 -18.86 -4.88 9.72
N GLY A 124 -19.16 -5.15 8.44
CA GLY A 124 -18.41 -4.56 7.33
C GLY A 124 -16.94 -4.98 7.44
N CYS A 125 -16.19 -5.07 6.36
CA CYS A 125 -14.83 -5.62 6.46
C CYS A 125 -13.79 -4.68 7.10
N GLY A 126 -14.23 -3.71 7.94
CA GLY A 126 -13.37 -2.75 8.64
C GLY A 126 -12.60 -1.80 7.71
N CYS A 127 -12.90 -1.81 6.40
CA CYS A 127 -12.08 -1.18 5.35
C CYS A 127 -12.84 -0.12 4.55
N LEU A 128 -13.56 0.78 5.24
CA LEU A 128 -14.32 1.93 4.72
C LEU A 128 -15.81 1.62 4.44
N SER A 129 -16.63 2.14 5.34
CA SER A 129 -17.99 2.66 5.13
C SER A 129 -19.15 1.84 5.68
N ASP A 130 -20.04 2.57 6.38
CA ASP A 130 -21.44 2.25 6.74
C ASP A 130 -22.37 1.93 5.55
N TYR A 131 -21.82 1.61 4.37
CA TYR A 131 -22.65 1.11 3.28
C TYR A 131 -23.00 -0.34 3.57
N ARG A 132 -24.07 -0.57 4.33
CA ARG A 132 -24.84 -1.82 4.24
C ARG A 132 -25.25 -1.96 2.77
N ILE A 133 -24.45 -2.68 1.98
CA ILE A 133 -24.78 -2.92 0.58
C ILE A 133 -26.03 -3.78 0.58
N ALA A 134 -27.16 -3.14 0.24
CA ALA A 134 -28.48 -3.73 0.11
C ALA A 134 -28.61 -4.65 -1.12
N SER A 135 -27.61 -5.49 -1.40
CA SER A 135 -27.69 -6.51 -2.44
C SER A 135 -27.63 -7.87 -1.77
N GLY A 136 -28.70 -8.67 -1.90
CA GLY A 136 -28.80 -10.06 -1.43
C GLY A 136 -27.82 -11.02 -2.11
N ILE A 137 -26.54 -10.65 -2.15
CA ILE A 137 -25.41 -11.42 -2.64
C ILE A 137 -24.61 -11.76 -1.38
N GLU A 138 -24.77 -12.99 -0.89
CA GLU A 138 -24.13 -13.47 0.35
C GLU A 138 -22.59 -13.35 0.37
N ASN A 139 -21.95 -12.96 -0.74
CA ASN A 139 -20.50 -12.83 -0.91
C ASN A 139 -20.02 -11.48 -1.45
N GLY A 140 -20.87 -10.44 -1.49
CA GLY A 140 -20.55 -9.14 -2.10
C GLY A 140 -19.34 -8.44 -1.46
N GLU A 141 -19.35 -8.32 -0.13
CA GLU A 141 -18.28 -7.65 0.64
C GLU A 141 -16.92 -8.34 0.47
N ARG A 142 -16.91 -9.67 0.64
CA ARG A 142 -15.71 -10.50 0.45
C ARG A 142 -15.12 -10.36 -0.96
N PHE A 143 -15.98 -10.33 -1.99
CA PHE A 143 -15.53 -10.13 -3.36
C PHE A 143 -14.88 -8.74 -3.54
N ILE A 144 -15.48 -7.70 -2.96
CA ILE A 144 -14.95 -6.33 -3.03
C ILE A 144 -13.57 -6.26 -2.38
N ASP A 145 -13.39 -6.87 -1.20
CA ASP A 145 -12.09 -6.81 -0.53
C ASP A 145 -11.03 -7.67 -1.21
N TYR A 146 -11.40 -8.84 -1.76
CA TYR A 146 -10.50 -9.59 -2.62
C TYR A 146 -10.10 -8.79 -3.86
N ALA A 147 -11.03 -8.07 -4.49
CA ALA A 147 -10.72 -7.23 -5.63
C ALA A 147 -9.77 -6.08 -5.24
N LYS A 148 -10.04 -5.38 -4.12
CA LYS A 148 -9.17 -4.34 -3.57
C LYS A 148 -7.76 -4.88 -3.30
N ASN A 149 -7.65 -5.98 -2.58
CA ASN A 149 -6.37 -6.60 -2.24
C ASN A 149 -5.62 -7.06 -3.50
N THR A 150 -6.32 -7.64 -4.47
CA THR A 150 -5.74 -8.06 -5.75
C THR A 150 -5.18 -6.85 -6.52
N ILE A 151 -5.94 -5.76 -6.62
CA ILE A 151 -5.47 -4.52 -7.26
C ILE A 151 -4.22 -3.99 -6.53
N LEU A 152 -4.25 -3.96 -5.20
CA LEU A 152 -3.11 -3.51 -4.41
C LEU A 152 -1.88 -4.40 -4.64
N LEU A 153 -2.02 -5.72 -4.68
CA LEU A 153 -0.93 -6.64 -4.98
C LEU A 153 -0.35 -6.39 -6.39
N ILE A 154 -1.20 -6.13 -7.39
CA ILE A 154 -0.74 -5.75 -8.73
C ILE A 154 0.07 -4.45 -8.67
N LEU A 155 -0.40 -3.44 -7.95
CA LEU A 155 0.35 -2.18 -7.77
C LEU A 155 1.70 -2.42 -7.09
N HIS A 156 1.81 -3.35 -6.14
CA HIS A 156 3.09 -3.72 -5.52
C HIS A 156 4.04 -4.36 -6.53
N VAL A 157 3.54 -5.26 -7.38
CA VAL A 157 4.34 -5.87 -8.45
C VAL A 157 4.84 -4.81 -9.43
N VAL A 158 3.98 -3.86 -9.83
CA VAL A 158 4.38 -2.74 -10.70
C VAL A 158 5.42 -1.85 -10.02
N ALA A 159 5.25 -1.55 -8.72
CA ALA A 159 6.20 -0.74 -7.96
C ALA A 159 7.58 -1.43 -7.82
N LEU A 160 7.60 -2.74 -7.54
CA LEU A 160 8.82 -3.53 -7.34
C LEU A 160 9.56 -3.82 -8.65
N LEU A 161 8.84 -4.24 -9.69
CA LEU A 161 9.44 -4.72 -10.94
C LEU A 161 9.53 -3.64 -12.03
N GLY A 162 8.68 -2.61 -11.97
CA GLY A 162 8.63 -1.53 -12.96
C GLY A 162 10.00 -0.90 -13.25
N PRO A 163 10.77 -0.47 -12.22
CA PRO A 163 12.10 0.09 -12.45
C PRO A 163 13.07 -0.88 -13.14
N ALA A 164 13.06 -2.16 -12.75
CA ALA A 164 13.94 -3.17 -13.33
C ALA A 164 13.61 -3.47 -14.81
N MET A 165 12.32 -3.50 -15.15
CA MET A 165 11.86 -3.71 -16.53
C MET A 165 12.25 -2.55 -17.45
N VAL A 166 12.12 -1.30 -16.98
CA VAL A 166 12.52 -0.10 -17.73
C VAL A 166 14.04 -0.07 -17.94
N ASP A 167 14.81 -0.38 -16.90
CA ASP A 167 16.28 -0.39 -16.98
C ASP A 167 16.80 -1.51 -17.91
N SER A 168 16.15 -2.69 -17.92
CA SER A 168 16.53 -3.82 -18.80
C SER A 168 16.31 -3.52 -20.29
N ARG A 169 15.17 -2.91 -20.65
CA ARG A 169 14.88 -2.51 -22.04
C ARG A 169 15.90 -1.52 -22.58
N ARG A 170 16.42 -0.62 -21.74
CA ARG A 170 17.46 0.33 -22.13
C ARG A 170 18.79 -0.33 -22.43
N LYS A 171 19.21 -1.31 -21.63
CA LYS A 171 20.50 -2.02 -21.84
C LYS A 171 20.56 -2.83 -23.12
N HIS A 172 19.41 -3.26 -23.66
CA HIS A 172 19.33 -4.09 -24.86
C HIS A 172 18.91 -3.31 -26.12
N GLY A 173 18.43 -2.07 -25.96
CA GLY A 173 17.89 -1.25 -27.05
C GLY A 173 18.75 -0.05 -27.44
N GLY A 174 19.97 0.07 -26.90
CA GLY A 174 20.98 1.06 -27.28
C GLY A 174 22.28 0.37 -27.60
#